data_AF-A0AAD4NZ64-F1
#
_entry.id   AF-A0AAD4NZ64-F1
#
_cell.length_a   1.000
_cell.length_b   1.000
_cell.length_c   1.000
_cell.angle_alpha   90.00
_cell.angle_beta   90.00
_cell.angle_gamma   90.00
#
_symmetry.space_group_name_H-M   'P 1'
#
loop_
_entity.id
_entity.type
_entity.pdbx_description
1 polymer ?
#
loop_
_entity_poly.entity_id
_entity_poly.type
_entity_poly.pdbx_seq_one_letter_code
_entity_poly.pdbx_strand_id
1 'polypeptide(L)'
;MYKGDDICREKSRFLLTEMGLPNGLLPLKDIIEVGYVKDTGFVWLIQKKKCEHKFEKIGKAVQYGVEVTAYVEPHRIKKLTGVKAKELLMWLTLTEISVDQPPTGKITFKTPTGLSRSYPVDAFVLDEEEEKKPAPAPAPAKEEVEVEVKVKSDASAVEVKEV
;
A
#
# COMPACT_ATOMS: atom_id res chain seq x y z
N MET A 1 -18.45 -7.75 7.45
CA MET A 1 -17.83 -8.18 6.18
C MET A 1 -18.81 -7.83 5.07
N TYR A 2 -18.33 -7.18 4.01
CA TYR A 2 -19.11 -6.77 2.85
C TYR A 2 -18.46 -7.30 1.58
N LYS A 3 -19.27 -7.52 0.53
CA LYS A 3 -18.80 -8.03 -0.77
C LYS A 3 -19.36 -7.19 -1.91
N GLY A 4 -18.56 -6.98 -2.95
CA GLY A 4 -18.91 -6.19 -4.12
C GLY A 4 -18.36 -4.76 -4.07
N ASP A 5 -18.00 -4.23 -5.24
CA ASP A 5 -17.17 -3.03 -5.37
C ASP A 5 -17.79 -1.79 -4.70
N ASP A 6 -19.04 -1.48 -5.03
CA ASP A 6 -19.69 -0.24 -4.56
C ASP A 6 -19.87 -0.21 -3.04
N ILE A 7 -20.41 -1.30 -2.45
CA ILE A 7 -20.60 -1.38 -1.00
C ILE A 7 -19.26 -1.44 -0.26
N CYS A 8 -18.26 -2.13 -0.80
CA CYS A 8 -16.93 -2.18 -0.18
C CYS A 8 -16.27 -0.80 -0.19
N ARG A 9 -16.41 -0.04 -1.28
CA ARG A 9 -15.89 1.32 -1.40
C ARG A 9 -16.58 2.27 -0.41
N GLU A 10 -17.91 2.21 -0.32
CA GLU A 10 -18.69 2.98 0.67
C GLU A 10 -18.24 2.67 2.11
N LYS A 11 -18.19 1.39 2.47
CA LYS A 11 -17.87 0.97 3.84
C LYS A 11 -16.42 1.24 4.23
N SER A 12 -15.48 1.14 3.29
CA SER A 12 -14.07 1.51 3.53
C SER A 12 -13.93 2.99 3.81
N ARG A 13 -14.58 3.85 3.00
CA ARG A 13 -14.56 5.30 3.21
C ARG A 13 -15.20 5.70 4.54
N PHE A 14 -16.35 5.10 4.85
CA PHE A 14 -17.02 5.31 6.12
C PHE A 14 -16.11 4.97 7.30
N LEU A 15 -15.45 3.81 7.26
CA LEU A 15 -14.50 3.41 8.31
C LEU A 15 -13.34 4.39 8.45
N LEU A 16 -12.77 4.88 7.35
CA LEU A 16 -11.70 5.89 7.41
C LEU A 16 -12.20 7.17 8.10
N THR A 17 -13.37 7.67 7.71
CA THR A 17 -13.97 8.87 8.31
C THR A 17 -14.26 8.70 9.79
N GLU A 18 -14.87 7.57 10.20
CA GLU A 18 -15.14 7.26 11.61
C GLU A 18 -13.85 7.21 12.44
N MET A 19 -12.76 6.74 11.84
CA MET A 19 -11.46 6.65 12.50
C MET A 19 -10.62 7.92 12.34
N GLY A 20 -11.19 9.05 11.89
CA GLY A 20 -10.48 10.32 11.79
C GLY A 20 -9.37 10.35 10.72
N LEU A 21 -9.51 9.50 9.69
CA LEU A 21 -8.59 9.38 8.57
C LEU A 21 -9.25 9.93 7.29
N PRO A 22 -8.47 10.46 6.32
CA PRO A 22 -9.02 10.98 5.07
C PRO A 22 -9.72 9.89 4.25
N ASN A 23 -10.94 10.16 3.79
CA ASN A 23 -11.79 9.20 3.08
C ASN A 23 -11.24 8.78 1.70
N GLY A 24 -10.30 9.53 1.12
CA GLY A 24 -9.64 9.24 -0.14
C GLY A 24 -8.31 8.51 -0.01
N LEU A 25 -7.91 8.09 1.19
CA LEU A 25 -6.67 7.30 1.37
C LEU A 25 -6.66 6.00 0.56
N LEU A 26 -7.82 5.43 0.28
CA LEU A 26 -7.96 4.14 -0.38
C LEU A 26 -8.81 4.30 -1.67
N PRO A 27 -8.21 4.79 -2.77
CA PRO A 27 -8.87 4.94 -4.08
C PRO A 27 -8.95 3.60 -4.81
N LEU A 28 -9.51 2.61 -4.12
CA LEU A 28 -9.54 1.21 -4.54
C LEU A 28 -10.72 0.94 -5.47
N LYS A 29 -10.53 0.00 -6.39
CA LYS A 29 -11.48 -0.38 -7.45
C LYS A 29 -11.46 -1.88 -7.63
N ASP A 30 -12.53 -2.43 -8.19
CA ASP A 30 -12.69 -3.88 -8.37
C ASP A 30 -12.55 -4.63 -7.03
N ILE A 31 -13.09 -4.06 -5.95
CA ILE A 31 -13.03 -4.64 -4.61
C ILE A 31 -13.98 -5.84 -4.54
N ILE A 32 -13.44 -6.98 -4.16
CA ILE A 32 -14.18 -8.22 -3.97
C ILE A 32 -14.81 -8.22 -2.58
N GLU A 33 -14.01 -7.82 -1.58
CA GLU A 33 -14.36 -8.01 -0.17
C GLU A 33 -13.68 -6.99 0.74
N VAL A 34 -14.41 -6.54 1.75
CA VAL A 34 -13.90 -5.75 2.88
C VAL A 34 -14.37 -6.33 4.20
N GLY A 35 -13.45 -6.49 5.13
CA GLY A 35 -13.72 -6.91 6.49
C GLY A 35 -13.20 -5.92 7.52
N TYR A 36 -13.91 -5.87 8.65
CA TYR A 36 -13.53 -5.11 9.82
C TYR A 36 -13.97 -5.88 11.07
N VAL A 37 -13.03 -6.15 11.96
CA VAL A 37 -13.27 -6.72 13.29
C VAL A 37 -13.21 -5.58 14.29
N LYS A 38 -14.38 -5.11 14.75
CA LYS A 38 -14.50 -3.95 15.63
C LYS A 38 -13.71 -4.11 16.93
N ASP A 39 -13.71 -5.31 17.51
CA ASP A 39 -13.08 -5.58 18.81
C ASP A 39 -11.54 -5.46 18.76
N THR A 40 -10.92 -5.81 17.64
CA THR A 40 -9.45 -5.79 17.49
C THR A 40 -8.94 -4.64 16.64
N GLY A 41 -9.82 -3.96 15.90
CA GLY A 41 -9.43 -2.96 14.91
C GLY A 41 -8.92 -3.57 13.61
N PHE A 42 -8.88 -4.90 13.47
CA PHE A 42 -8.32 -5.55 12.28
C PHE A 42 -9.20 -5.34 11.04
N VAL A 43 -8.57 -4.95 9.94
CA VAL A 43 -9.21 -4.76 8.63
C VAL A 43 -8.49 -5.54 7.56
N TRP A 44 -9.26 -5.98 6.57
CA TRP A 44 -8.72 -6.49 5.32
C TRP A 44 -9.56 -6.03 4.14
N LEU A 45 -8.89 -5.91 3.00
CA LEU A 45 -9.51 -5.59 1.72
C LEU A 45 -8.88 -6.45 0.64
N ILE A 46 -9.74 -7.05 -0.19
CA ILE A 46 -9.35 -7.89 -1.32
C ILE A 46 -9.87 -7.28 -2.61
N GLN A 47 -9.00 -7.11 -3.60
CA GLN A 47 -9.32 -6.58 -4.94
C GLN A 47 -8.91 -7.59 -6.02
N LYS A 48 -9.56 -7.54 -7.20
CA LYS A 48 -9.29 -8.52 -8.29
C LYS A 48 -7.84 -8.55 -8.77
N LYS A 49 -7.16 -7.40 -8.75
CA LYS A 49 -5.79 -7.22 -9.24
C LYS A 49 -5.15 -6.05 -8.51
N LYS A 50 -3.81 -6.05 -8.41
CA LYS A 50 -3.07 -4.87 -7.94
C LYS A 50 -3.44 -3.62 -8.73
N CYS A 51 -3.44 -2.46 -8.09
CA CYS A 51 -3.68 -1.19 -8.74
C CYS A 51 -2.63 -0.15 -8.34
N GLU A 52 -2.42 0.81 -9.22
CA GLU A 52 -1.59 1.98 -8.95
C GLU A 52 -2.48 3.22 -9.02
N HIS A 53 -2.25 4.13 -8.09
CA HIS A 53 -2.93 5.41 -8.02
C HIS A 53 -1.90 6.51 -7.80
N LYS A 54 -2.15 7.68 -8.40
CA LYS A 54 -1.34 8.87 -8.19
C LYS A 54 -2.18 9.92 -7.47
N PHE A 55 -1.76 10.29 -6.27
CA PHE A 55 -2.33 11.42 -5.55
C PHE A 55 -1.82 12.71 -6.18
N GLU A 56 -2.63 13.31 -7.06
CA GLU A 56 -2.20 14.44 -7.89
C GLU A 56 -1.77 15.66 -7.07
N LYS A 57 -2.48 15.96 -5.97
CA LYS A 57 -2.18 17.09 -5.06
C LYS A 57 -0.75 17.03 -4.47
N ILE A 58 -0.12 15.85 -4.40
CA ILE A 58 1.25 15.66 -3.89
C ILE A 58 2.20 14.99 -4.90
N GLY A 59 1.71 14.67 -6.10
CA GLY A 59 2.48 14.03 -7.17
C GLY A 59 3.03 12.64 -6.80
N LYS A 60 2.46 11.94 -5.81
CA LYS A 60 2.98 10.65 -5.33
C LYS A 60 2.19 9.48 -5.89
N ALA A 61 2.90 8.51 -6.46
CA ALA A 61 2.34 7.24 -6.89
C ALA A 61 2.35 6.24 -5.73
N VAL A 62 1.25 5.51 -5.58
CA VAL A 62 1.04 4.48 -4.57
C VAL A 62 0.50 3.24 -5.25
N GLN A 63 1.00 2.08 -4.88
CA GLN A 63 0.57 0.78 -5.34
C GLN A 63 -0.16 0.06 -4.22
N TYR A 64 -1.32 -0.50 -4.53
CA TYR A 64 -2.11 -1.36 -3.67
C TYR A 64 -2.09 -2.79 -4.23
N GLY A 65 -1.78 -3.75 -3.38
CA GLY A 65 -1.76 -5.17 -3.69
C GLY A 65 -3.16 -5.77 -3.84
N VAL A 66 -3.23 -7.05 -4.19
CA VAL A 66 -4.48 -7.82 -4.23
C VAL A 66 -5.14 -7.90 -2.85
N GLU A 67 -4.32 -8.00 -1.81
CA GLU A 67 -4.75 -8.03 -0.42
C GLU A 67 -4.05 -6.92 0.36
N VAL A 68 -4.84 -6.12 1.08
CA VAL A 68 -4.37 -5.07 1.98
C VAL A 68 -4.91 -5.41 3.37
N THR A 69 -4.05 -5.48 4.37
CA THR A 69 -4.46 -5.71 5.76
C THR A 69 -3.85 -4.67 6.68
N ALA A 70 -4.52 -4.36 7.78
CA ALA A 70 -4.01 -3.47 8.81
C ALA A 70 -4.79 -3.61 10.12
N TYR A 71 -4.33 -2.88 11.13
CA TYR A 71 -5.09 -2.57 12.34
C TYR A 71 -5.38 -1.08 12.36
N VAL A 72 -6.66 -0.72 12.49
CA VAL A 72 -7.10 0.67 12.51
C VAL A 72 -7.46 1.08 13.93
N GLU A 73 -6.89 2.20 14.35
CA GLU A 73 -7.12 2.90 15.61
C GLU A 73 -7.53 4.35 15.29
N PRO A 74 -8.13 5.09 16.23
CA PRO A 74 -8.44 6.49 15.99
C PRO A 74 -7.20 7.26 15.51
N HIS A 75 -7.34 7.89 14.35
CA HIS A 75 -6.33 8.68 13.63
C HIS A 75 -5.09 7.89 13.18
N ARG A 76 -5.11 6.55 13.20
CA ARG A 76 -3.92 5.75 12.92
C ARG A 76 -4.22 4.38 12.31
N ILE A 77 -3.39 3.98 11.35
CA ILE A 77 -3.34 2.63 10.77
C ILE A 77 -1.98 2.05 11.12
N LYS A 78 -1.95 0.83 11.66
CA LYS A 78 -0.74 0.10 12.05
C LYS A 78 -0.65 -1.24 11.34
N LYS A 79 0.59 -1.75 11.24
CA LYS A 79 0.91 -3.05 10.60
C LYS A 79 0.28 -3.16 9.21
N LEU A 80 0.32 -2.05 8.47
CA LEU A 80 -0.19 -1.99 7.10
C LEU A 80 0.61 -2.94 6.22
N THR A 81 -0.09 -3.74 5.42
CA THR A 81 0.49 -4.61 4.39
C THR A 81 -0.17 -4.34 3.05
N GLY A 82 0.49 -4.74 1.96
CA GLY A 82 -0.06 -4.59 0.61
C GLY A 82 -0.06 -3.17 0.05
N VAL A 83 0.58 -2.20 0.72
CA VAL A 83 0.68 -0.82 0.23
C VAL A 83 2.14 -0.41 0.07
N LYS A 84 2.48 0.14 -1.10
CA LYS A 84 3.81 0.69 -1.41
C LYS A 84 3.68 2.09 -1.96
N ALA A 85 4.55 3.01 -1.53
CA ALA A 85 4.68 4.34 -2.12
C ALA A 85 5.94 4.43 -2.99
N LYS A 86 5.84 5.12 -4.12
CA LYS A 86 6.98 5.37 -5.00
C LYS A 86 7.82 6.50 -4.43
N GLU A 87 9.08 6.22 -4.13
CA GLU A 87 10.08 7.20 -3.74
C GLU A 87 11.27 7.12 -4.71
N LEU A 88 11.51 8.22 -5.43
CA LEU A 88 12.50 8.28 -6.52
C LEU A 88 12.29 7.13 -7.53
N LEU A 89 13.23 6.18 -7.58
CA LEU A 89 13.24 5.06 -8.52
C LEU A 89 12.76 3.74 -7.89
N MET A 90 12.38 3.71 -6.61
CA MET A 90 12.01 2.49 -5.89
C MET A 90 10.63 2.56 -5.25
N TRP A 91 10.03 1.39 -5.03
CA TRP A 91 8.78 1.24 -4.29
C TRP A 91 9.08 0.88 -2.83
N LEU A 92 8.65 1.73 -1.90
CA LEU A 92 8.83 1.52 -0.47
C LEU A 92 7.53 1.03 0.17
N THR A 93 7.59 -0.08 0.89
CA THR A 93 6.46 -0.59 1.68
C THR A 93 6.13 0.37 2.82
N LEU A 94 4.84 0.61 3.03
CA LEU A 94 4.32 1.39 4.14
C LEU A 94 3.80 0.44 5.23
N THR A 95 4.07 0.77 6.49
CA THR A 95 3.63 -0.02 7.65
C THR A 95 2.73 0.75 8.60
N GLU A 96 2.77 2.08 8.55
CA GLU A 96 1.97 2.93 9.43
C GLU A 96 1.52 4.19 8.70
N ILE A 97 0.30 4.62 9.02
CA ILE A 97 -0.29 5.89 8.59
C ILE A 97 -0.87 6.55 9.83
N SER A 98 -0.64 7.83 10.05
CA SER A 98 -1.20 8.55 11.20
C SER A 98 -1.51 10.00 10.88
N VAL A 99 -2.64 10.52 11.34
CA VAL A 99 -2.93 11.95 11.36
C VAL A 99 -2.47 12.50 12.70
N ASP A 100 -1.80 13.66 12.68
CA ASP A 100 -1.25 14.26 13.90
C ASP A 100 -2.35 14.57 14.94
N GLN A 101 -2.02 14.40 16.21
CA GLN A 101 -2.87 14.75 17.35
C GLN A 101 -2.05 15.62 18.32
N PRO A 102 -2.41 16.90 18.54
CA PRO A 102 -3.56 17.63 17.98
C PRO A 102 -3.49 17.80 16.44
N PRO A 103 -4.63 17.97 15.74
CA PRO A 103 -4.65 18.08 14.27
C PRO A 103 -3.82 19.26 13.75
N THR A 104 -2.73 18.95 13.06
CA THR A 104 -1.87 19.95 12.38
C THR A 104 -2.26 20.16 10.91
N GLY A 105 -3.27 19.44 10.43
CA GLY A 105 -3.60 19.33 9.00
C GLY A 105 -2.66 18.41 8.22
N LYS A 106 -1.81 17.63 8.90
CA LYS A 106 -0.87 16.69 8.27
C LYS A 106 -1.20 15.23 8.57
N ILE A 107 -0.86 14.40 7.59
CA ILE A 107 -0.88 12.95 7.66
C ILE A 107 0.53 12.44 7.38
N THR A 108 0.96 11.47 8.18
CA THR A 108 2.31 10.91 8.18
C THR A 108 2.28 9.44 7.81
N PHE A 109 3.16 9.04 6.90
CA PHE A 109 3.35 7.67 6.43
C PHE A 109 4.73 7.18 6.87
N LYS A 110 4.84 5.95 7.36
CA LYS A 110 6.10 5.35 7.81
C LYS A 110 6.41 4.05 7.09
N THR A 111 7.70 3.81 6.89
CA THR A 111 8.24 2.54 6.37
C THR A 111 8.71 1.64 7.52
N PRO A 112 8.95 0.33 7.29
CA PRO A 112 9.52 -0.56 8.29
C PRO A 112 10.88 -0.10 8.85
N THR A 113 11.64 0.65 8.05
CA THR A 113 12.98 1.16 8.40
C THR A 113 12.94 2.46 9.24
N GLY A 114 11.74 2.95 9.59
CA GLY A 114 11.57 4.16 10.38
C GLY A 114 11.62 5.47 9.58
N LEU A 115 11.77 5.39 8.25
CA LEU A 115 11.64 6.58 7.39
C LEU A 115 10.19 7.04 7.38
N SER A 116 9.97 8.35 7.54
CA SER A 116 8.64 8.95 7.49
C SER A 116 8.54 10.10 6.49
N ARG A 117 7.33 10.28 5.95
CA ARG A 117 6.95 11.40 5.11
C ARG A 117 5.59 11.93 5.56
N SER A 118 5.46 13.25 5.60
CA SER A 118 4.22 13.91 5.99
C SER A 118 3.72 14.79 4.85
N TYR A 119 2.40 14.82 4.68
CA TYR A 119 1.71 15.52 3.61
C TYR A 119 0.46 16.21 4.17
N PRO A 120 -0.09 17.21 3.47
CA PRO A 120 -1.38 17.79 3.82
C PRO A 120 -2.50 16.74 3.77
N VAL A 121 -3.39 16.74 4.76
CA VAL A 121 -4.56 15.84 4.81
C VAL A 121 -5.45 15.98 3.58
N ASP A 122 -5.64 17.21 3.09
CA ASP A 122 -6.47 17.53 1.92
C ASP A 122 -6.00 16.83 0.63
N ALA A 123 -4.74 16.39 0.58
CA ALA A 123 -4.22 15.60 -0.54
C ALA A 123 -4.84 14.20 -0.67
N PHE A 124 -5.55 13.74 0.36
CA PHE A 124 -6.12 12.40 0.46
C PHE A 124 -7.62 12.43 0.74
N VAL A 125 -8.28 13.56 0.51
CA VAL A 125 -9.74 13.69 0.57
C VAL A 125 -10.26 13.56 -0.86
N LEU A 126 -11.33 12.80 -1.06
CA LEU A 126 -11.96 12.70 -2.38
C LEU A 126 -12.71 13.99 -2.69
N ASP A 127 -12.39 14.59 -3.84
CA ASP A 127 -13.22 15.62 -4.47
C ASP A 127 -14.34 14.91 -5.27
N GLU A 128 -15.57 15.43 -5.27
CA GLU A 128 -16.77 14.78 -5.86
C GLU A 128 -16.62 14.38 -7.36
N GLU A 129 -15.63 14.92 -8.07
CA GLU A 129 -15.34 14.63 -9.47
C GLU A 129 -14.50 13.34 -9.69
N GLU A 130 -13.76 12.85 -8.69
CA GLU A 130 -12.88 11.69 -8.85
C GLU A 130 -13.64 10.34 -8.90
N GLU A 131 -14.88 10.30 -8.39
CA GLU A 131 -15.73 9.11 -8.52
C GLU A 131 -16.08 8.77 -9.97
N LYS A 132 -16.10 9.76 -10.87
CA LYS A 132 -16.59 9.59 -12.25
C LYS A 132 -15.50 9.25 -13.27
N LYS A 133 -14.22 9.28 -12.89
CA LYS A 133 -13.12 8.98 -13.83
C LYS A 133 -12.89 7.46 -13.98
N PRO A 134 -12.96 6.90 -15.20
CA PRO A 134 -12.53 5.52 -15.44
C PRO A 134 -11.05 5.38 -15.07
N ALA A 135 -10.70 4.26 -14.45
CA ALA A 135 -9.37 4.03 -13.91
C ALA A 135 -8.30 4.04 -15.00
N PRO A 136 -7.08 4.53 -14.72
CA PRO A 136 -5.94 4.24 -15.58
C PRO A 136 -5.72 2.73 -15.66
N ALA A 137 -5.42 2.24 -16.87
CA ALA A 137 -5.15 0.83 -17.12
C ALA A 137 -3.98 0.34 -16.23
N PRO A 138 -4.02 -0.91 -15.72
CA PRO A 138 -2.92 -1.44 -14.92
C PRO A 138 -1.62 -1.38 -15.70
N ALA A 139 -0.58 -0.77 -15.11
CA ALA A 139 0.76 -0.81 -15.68
C ALA A 139 1.23 -2.27 -15.78
N PRO A 140 1.82 -2.71 -16.91
CA PRO A 140 2.30 -4.06 -17.07
C PRO A 140 3.38 -4.36 -16.02
N ALA A 141 3.22 -5.50 -15.33
CA ALA A 141 4.22 -5.99 -14.39
C ALA A 141 5.53 -6.23 -15.17
N LYS A 142 6.57 -5.44 -14.87
CA LYS A 142 7.93 -5.78 -15.30
C LYS A 142 8.45 -6.84 -14.34
N GLU A 143 8.79 -7.99 -14.91
CA GLU A 143 9.44 -9.13 -14.27
C GLU A 143 10.78 -8.67 -13.67
N GLU A 144 10.90 -8.75 -12.34
CA GLU A 144 12.16 -8.51 -11.64
C GLU A 144 13.04 -9.75 -11.84
N VAL A 145 14.12 -9.59 -12.61
CA VAL A 145 15.10 -10.66 -12.85
C VAL A 145 15.83 -10.97 -11.54
N GLU A 146 15.60 -12.16 -10.99
CA GLU A 146 16.44 -12.74 -9.93
C GLU A 146 17.84 -12.99 -10.49
N VAL A 147 18.85 -12.30 -9.94
CA VAL A 147 20.25 -12.58 -10.23
C VAL A 147 20.70 -13.71 -9.31
N GLU A 148 20.78 -14.91 -9.86
CA GLU A 148 21.31 -16.11 -9.20
C GLU A 148 22.84 -15.98 -9.07
N VAL A 149 23.34 -15.80 -7.85
CA VAL A 149 24.79 -15.77 -7.57
C VAL A 149 25.33 -17.20 -7.53
N LYS A 150 25.95 -17.64 -8.63
CA LYS A 150 26.69 -18.90 -8.73
C LYS A 150 28.02 -18.80 -7.97
N VAL A 151 28.10 -19.42 -6.80
CA VAL A 151 29.36 -19.64 -6.07
C VAL A 151 30.21 -20.65 -6.85
N LYS A 152 31.35 -20.22 -7.39
CA LYS A 152 32.38 -21.12 -7.93
C LYS A 152 33.21 -21.65 -6.76
N SER A 153 33.14 -22.95 -6.52
CA SER A 153 34.10 -23.71 -5.71
C SER A 153 35.30 -24.06 -6.57
N ASP A 154 36.45 -23.46 -6.26
CA ASP A 154 37.77 -23.88 -6.73
C ASP A 154 38.27 -25.04 -5.86
N ALA A 155 38.63 -26.17 -6.48
CA ALA A 155 39.58 -27.12 -5.91
C ALA A 155 40.27 -27.89 -7.06
N SER A 156 41.57 -27.70 -7.15
CA SER A 156 42.47 -28.17 -8.20
C SER A 156 42.70 -29.69 -8.17
N ALA A 157 42.86 -30.27 -9.35
CA ALA A 157 43.42 -31.60 -9.54
C ALA A 157 44.94 -31.48 -9.78
N VAL A 158 45.74 -32.25 -9.05
CA VAL A 158 47.17 -32.48 -9.34
C VAL A 158 47.33 -33.95 -9.70
N GLU A 159 47.70 -34.21 -10.96
CA GLU A 159 47.97 -35.54 -11.50
C GLU A 159 49.49 -35.80 -11.42
N VAL A 160 49.92 -36.85 -10.71
CA VAL A 160 51.31 -37.33 -10.71
C VAL A 160 51.29 -38.74 -11.31
N LYS A 161 51.92 -38.89 -12.49
CA LYS A 161 52.26 -40.20 -13.06
C LYS A 161 53.65 -40.59 -12.58
N GLU A 162 53.74 -41.74 -11.92
CA GLU A 162 55.01 -42.49 -11.79
C GLU A 162 55.00 -43.71 -12.73
N VAL A 163 56.24 -44.14 -12.97
CA VAL A 163 56.81 -44.93 -14.06
C VAL A 163 56.40 -46.40 -14.07
#